data_AF-A0A944M9F8-F1
#
_entry.id   AF-A0A944M9F8-F1
#
_cell.length_a   1.000
_cell.length_b   1.000
_cell.length_c   1.000
_cell.angle_alpha   90.00
_cell.angle_beta   90.00
_cell.angle_gamma   90.00
#
_symmetry.space_group_name_H-M   'P 1'
#
loop_
_entity.id
_entity.type
_entity.pdbx_description
1 polymer ?
#
loop_
_entity_poly.entity_id
_entity_poly.type
_entity_poly.pdbx_seq_one_letter_code
_entity_poly.pdbx_strand_id
1 'polypeptide(L)'
;MQQPRHPALSMQRFKEALIRGAIWAFIGLLYAMLFVFLAAFADHWRLPIDSNLIAAVLAGTLGALIYSSMRLAVLMTTIVSPLSIFYFILSDPPVDLLLLLILVSVAGAVVGALYGIFSMGSRVNRADAKTLAGFSAGWLAALVYLLLSSATDAIPISIMVALLCPLTGILYVAMVPGFIKLYDNLLPPLGDGLMVGVGVSAFIALCLFVMIGSIDDSVAGPMVDALNVIHNNLPGAVAGGIIGAGLAGIASGLLLTDWQDL
;
A
#
# COMPACT_ATOMS: atom_id res chain seq x y z
N MET A 1 -33.16 -26.78 33.46
CA MET A 1 -32.65 -27.37 32.21
C MET A 1 -31.74 -26.35 31.55
N GLN A 2 -30.43 -26.53 31.66
CA GLN A 2 -29.44 -25.66 31.03
C GLN A 2 -29.36 -26.03 29.54
N GLN A 3 -29.66 -25.09 28.66
CA GLN A 3 -29.37 -25.24 27.23
C GLN A 3 -27.84 -25.28 27.04
N PRO A 4 -27.30 -26.25 26.27
CA PRO A 4 -25.88 -26.26 25.96
C PRO A 4 -25.56 -25.07 25.05
N ARG A 5 -24.65 -24.18 25.50
CA ARG A 5 -24.07 -23.13 24.66
C ARG A 5 -23.39 -23.79 23.46
N HIS A 6 -23.88 -23.48 22.26
CA HIS A 6 -23.41 -24.06 21.00
C HIS A 6 -21.89 -23.88 20.77
N PRO A 7 -21.08 -24.95 20.74
CA PRO A 7 -19.66 -24.90 20.37
C PRO A 7 -19.43 -24.59 18.87
N ALA A 8 -20.48 -24.66 18.03
CA ALA A 8 -20.38 -24.35 16.60
C ALA A 8 -20.17 -22.85 16.32
N LEU A 9 -20.75 -21.97 17.14
CA LEU A 9 -20.60 -20.52 17.02
C LEU A 9 -19.18 -20.04 17.34
N SER A 10 -18.46 -20.69 18.27
CA SER A 10 -17.08 -20.32 18.60
C SER A 10 -16.07 -20.76 17.53
N MET A 11 -16.25 -21.96 16.97
CA MET A 11 -15.37 -22.46 15.89
C MET A 11 -15.55 -21.65 14.59
N GLN A 12 -16.78 -21.26 14.25
CA GLN A 12 -17.03 -20.42 13.08
C GLN A 12 -16.41 -19.03 13.25
N ARG A 13 -16.59 -18.40 14.42
CA ARG A 13 -15.96 -17.10 14.74
C ARG A 13 -14.44 -17.17 14.72
N PHE A 14 -13.85 -18.25 15.23
CA PHE A 14 -12.41 -18.44 15.19
C PHE A 14 -11.88 -18.57 13.75
N LYS A 15 -12.56 -19.33 12.90
CA LYS A 15 -12.24 -19.43 11.46
C LYS A 15 -12.32 -18.06 10.78
N GLU A 16 -13.37 -17.30 11.07
CA GLU A 16 -13.56 -15.95 10.52
C GLU A 16 -12.44 -15.00 10.96
N ALA A 17 -12.09 -15.00 12.25
CA ALA A 17 -11.00 -14.20 12.80
C ALA A 17 -9.64 -14.54 12.15
N LEU A 18 -9.37 -15.83 11.91
CA LEU A 18 -8.16 -16.25 11.20
C LEU A 18 -8.15 -15.77 9.74
N ILE A 19 -9.28 -15.82 9.03
CA ILE A 19 -9.37 -15.31 7.66
C ILE A 19 -9.14 -13.80 7.63
N ARG A 20 -9.76 -13.04 8.55
CA ARG A 20 -9.53 -11.59 8.67
C ARG A 20 -8.07 -11.29 9.02
N GLY A 21 -7.47 -12.06 9.91
CA GLY A 21 -6.04 -12.01 10.22
C GLY A 21 -5.16 -12.20 9.00
N ALA A 22 -5.45 -13.21 8.17
CA ALA A 22 -4.70 -13.47 6.94
C ALA A 22 -4.84 -12.33 5.91
N ILE A 23 -6.05 -11.79 5.73
CA ILE A 23 -6.30 -10.65 4.83
C ILE A 23 -5.53 -9.42 5.31
N TRP A 24 -5.60 -9.11 6.60
CA TRP A 24 -4.88 -7.97 7.16
C TRP A 24 -3.36 -8.17 7.12
N ALA A 25 -2.86 -9.38 7.36
CA ALA A 25 -1.45 -9.68 7.20
C ALA A 25 -0.95 -9.41 5.76
N PHE A 26 -1.76 -9.74 4.75
CA PHE A 26 -1.47 -9.42 3.36
C PHE A 26 -1.45 -7.90 3.10
N ILE A 27 -2.40 -7.16 3.67
CA ILE A 27 -2.39 -5.68 3.64
C ILE A 27 -1.12 -5.14 4.30
N GLY A 28 -0.72 -5.73 5.44
CA GLY A 28 0.48 -5.38 6.17
C GLY A 28 1.77 -5.60 5.38
N LEU A 29 1.83 -6.66 4.58
CA LEU A 29 2.94 -6.91 3.66
C LEU A 29 3.04 -5.80 2.60
N LEU A 30 1.92 -5.41 1.97
CA LEU A 30 1.91 -4.35 0.97
C LEU A 30 2.29 -2.99 1.59
N TYR A 31 1.71 -2.66 2.73
CA TYR A 31 1.99 -1.43 3.47
C TYR A 31 3.48 -1.35 3.84
N ALA A 32 4.07 -2.45 4.34
CA ALA A 32 5.48 -2.51 4.70
C ALA A 32 6.41 -2.21 3.52
N MET A 33 6.14 -2.82 2.35
CA MET A 33 6.93 -2.56 1.13
C MET A 33 6.83 -1.09 0.71
N LEU A 34 5.61 -0.56 0.61
CA LEU A 34 5.38 0.85 0.27
C LEU A 34 6.10 1.78 1.26
N PHE A 35 5.92 1.54 2.56
CA PHE A 35 6.53 2.34 3.60
C PHE A 35 8.06 2.40 3.47
N VAL A 36 8.72 1.25 3.38
CA VAL A 36 10.19 1.19 3.30
C VAL A 36 10.71 1.84 2.03
N PHE A 37 10.06 1.60 0.89
CA PHE A 37 10.50 2.18 -0.38
C PHE A 37 10.39 3.69 -0.33
N LEU A 38 9.24 4.21 0.08
CA LEU A 38 8.96 5.64 0.12
C LEU A 38 9.84 6.36 1.14
N ALA A 39 10.11 5.74 2.30
CA ALA A 39 11.03 6.30 3.29
C ALA A 39 12.45 6.39 2.76
N ALA A 40 12.97 5.32 2.14
CA ALA A 40 14.32 5.30 1.61
C ALA A 40 14.52 6.29 0.46
N PHE A 41 13.55 6.39 -0.46
CA PHE A 41 13.63 7.35 -1.56
C PHE A 41 13.43 8.80 -1.09
N ALA A 42 12.56 9.06 -0.12
CA ALA A 42 12.41 10.38 0.48
C ALA A 42 13.71 10.87 1.13
N ASP A 43 14.41 9.97 1.83
CA ASP A 43 15.70 10.24 2.45
C ASP A 43 16.80 10.48 1.39
N HIS A 44 16.86 9.61 0.37
CA HIS A 44 17.80 9.74 -0.75
C HIS A 44 17.67 11.10 -1.46
N TRP A 45 16.45 11.54 -1.73
CA TRP A 45 16.18 12.86 -2.33
C TRP A 45 16.24 14.03 -1.36
N ARG A 46 16.54 13.77 -0.08
CA ARG A 46 16.68 14.76 0.99
C ARG A 46 15.49 15.72 1.05
N LEU A 47 14.29 15.16 1.00
CA LEU A 47 13.07 15.96 1.11
C LEU A 47 13.06 16.73 2.45
N PRO A 48 12.54 17.98 2.49
CA PRO A 48 12.58 18.82 3.69
C PRO A 48 11.56 18.41 4.77
N ILE A 49 11.09 17.17 4.75
CA ILE A 49 10.05 16.60 5.61
C ILE A 49 10.56 15.23 6.07
N ASP A 50 10.23 14.84 7.30
CA ASP A 50 10.58 13.52 7.84
C ASP A 50 10.16 12.38 6.90
N SER A 51 11.12 11.53 6.54
CA SER A 51 10.95 10.45 5.56
C SER A 51 9.92 9.41 6.00
N ASN A 52 9.83 9.10 7.29
CA ASN A 52 8.87 8.14 7.84
C ASN A 52 7.45 8.71 7.85
N LEU A 53 7.31 10.03 8.09
CA LEU A 53 6.04 10.73 7.98
C LEU A 53 5.50 10.66 6.55
N ILE A 54 6.32 11.03 5.56
CA ILE A 54 5.93 10.94 4.15
C ILE A 54 5.57 9.50 3.79
N ALA A 55 6.40 8.54 4.20
CA ALA A 55 6.18 7.13 3.94
C ALA A 55 4.85 6.63 4.52
N ALA A 56 4.51 6.99 5.76
CA ALA A 56 3.24 6.61 6.38
C ALA A 56 2.03 7.14 5.60
N VAL A 57 2.08 8.42 5.20
CA VAL A 57 1.01 9.07 4.43
C VAL A 57 0.85 8.42 3.07
N LEU A 58 1.95 8.28 2.33
CA LEU A 58 1.93 7.76 0.96
C LEU A 58 1.66 6.25 0.93
N ALA A 59 2.12 5.47 1.90
CA ALA A 59 1.79 4.05 2.01
C ALA A 59 0.29 3.84 2.28
N GLY A 60 -0.33 4.67 3.14
CA GLY A 60 -1.79 4.66 3.33
C GLY A 60 -2.55 5.05 2.06
N THR A 61 -2.06 6.07 1.34
CA THR A 61 -2.66 6.58 0.10
C THR A 61 -2.58 5.53 -1.03
N LEU A 62 -1.38 5.05 -1.32
CA LEU A 62 -1.14 4.08 -2.39
C LEU A 62 -1.73 2.71 -2.06
N GLY A 63 -1.72 2.31 -0.78
CA GLY A 63 -2.41 1.11 -0.34
C GLY A 63 -3.91 1.17 -0.67
N ALA A 64 -4.59 2.25 -0.28
CA ALA A 64 -6.01 2.44 -0.60
C ALA A 64 -6.27 2.49 -2.12
N LEU A 65 -5.38 3.14 -2.87
CA LEU A 65 -5.47 3.21 -4.33
C LEU A 65 -5.35 1.83 -4.99
N ILE A 66 -4.34 1.03 -4.62
CA ILE A 66 -4.12 -0.32 -5.16
C ILE A 66 -5.30 -1.23 -4.84
N TYR A 67 -5.82 -1.16 -3.61
CA TYR A 67 -6.98 -1.97 -3.20
C TYR A 67 -8.31 -1.51 -3.81
N SER A 68 -8.39 -0.30 -4.35
CA SER A 68 -9.61 0.19 -5.01
C SER A 68 -9.98 -0.62 -6.25
N SER A 69 -9.00 -1.23 -6.93
CA SER A 69 -9.27 -2.17 -8.02
C SER A 69 -8.19 -3.24 -8.18
N MET A 70 -8.38 -4.37 -7.48
CA MET A 70 -7.50 -5.55 -7.63
C MET A 70 -7.44 -6.07 -9.07
N ARG A 71 -8.55 -6.03 -9.81
CA ARG A 71 -8.58 -6.49 -11.22
C ARG A 71 -7.72 -5.61 -12.11
N LEU A 72 -7.80 -4.29 -11.93
CA LEU A 72 -6.96 -3.37 -12.67
C LEU A 72 -5.50 -3.55 -12.27
N ALA A 73 -5.21 -3.77 -10.98
CA ALA A 73 -3.84 -4.00 -10.53
C ALA A 73 -3.20 -5.24 -11.18
N VAL A 74 -3.93 -6.36 -11.28
CA VAL A 74 -3.45 -7.56 -11.98
C VAL A 74 -3.20 -7.30 -13.47
N LEU A 75 -4.10 -6.57 -14.13
CA LEU A 75 -3.94 -6.17 -15.54
C LEU A 75 -2.70 -5.26 -15.72
N MET A 76 -2.45 -4.36 -14.78
CA MET A 76 -1.25 -3.51 -14.81
C MET A 76 0.01 -4.35 -14.71
N THR A 77 0.06 -5.34 -13.81
CA THR A 77 1.22 -6.24 -13.70
C THR A 77 1.54 -6.95 -15.01
N THR A 78 0.53 -7.38 -15.78
CA THR A 78 0.79 -8.07 -17.06
C THR A 78 1.31 -7.14 -18.16
N ILE A 79 1.06 -5.84 -18.08
CA ILE A 79 1.49 -4.85 -19.10
C ILE A 79 2.78 -4.15 -18.69
N VAL A 80 2.86 -3.70 -17.43
CA VAL A 80 3.95 -2.89 -16.89
C VAL A 80 5.21 -3.72 -16.68
N SER A 81 5.08 -4.99 -16.28
CA SER A 81 6.27 -5.81 -16.01
C SER A 81 7.09 -6.05 -17.29
N PRO A 82 6.52 -6.49 -18.42
CA PRO A 82 7.27 -6.59 -19.67
C PRO A 82 7.85 -5.25 -20.11
N LEU A 83 7.09 -4.16 -19.99
CA LEU A 83 7.57 -2.82 -20.35
C LEU A 83 8.79 -2.39 -19.54
N SER A 84 8.77 -2.64 -18.23
CA SER A 84 9.90 -2.38 -17.34
C SER A 84 11.10 -3.27 -17.67
N ILE A 85 10.87 -4.56 -17.95
CA ILE A 85 11.92 -5.51 -18.35
C ILE A 85 12.59 -5.06 -19.66
N PHE A 86 11.81 -4.70 -20.68
CA PHE A 86 12.38 -4.17 -21.93
C PHE A 86 13.16 -2.89 -21.70
N TYR A 87 12.66 -2.00 -20.84
CA TYR A 87 13.39 -0.79 -20.47
C TYR A 87 14.74 -1.11 -19.81
N PHE A 88 14.79 -2.07 -18.88
CA PHE A 88 16.05 -2.51 -18.27
C PHE A 88 17.02 -3.16 -19.26
N ILE A 89 16.52 -3.89 -20.27
CA ILE A 89 17.36 -4.53 -21.29
C ILE A 89 17.94 -3.50 -22.28
N LEU A 90 17.17 -2.47 -22.61
CA LEU A 90 17.51 -1.51 -23.66
C LEU A 90 18.25 -0.27 -23.14
N SER A 91 18.20 -0.01 -21.84
CA SER A 91 18.83 1.16 -21.23
C SER A 91 20.25 0.85 -20.80
N ASP A 92 21.17 1.79 -21.07
CA ASP A 92 22.53 1.71 -20.53
C ASP A 92 22.53 1.99 -19.02
N PRO A 93 23.34 1.27 -18.22
CA PRO A 93 23.51 1.57 -16.81
C PRO A 93 24.22 2.92 -16.56
N PRO A 94 23.87 3.68 -15.50
CA PRO A 94 22.79 3.41 -14.55
C PRO A 94 21.41 3.76 -15.11
N VAL A 95 20.42 3.01 -14.68
CA VAL A 95 19.05 3.15 -15.19
C VAL A 95 18.40 4.40 -14.60
N ASP A 96 17.82 5.23 -15.48
CA ASP A 96 17.06 6.40 -15.07
C ASP A 96 15.69 5.98 -14.51
N LEU A 97 15.61 5.90 -13.18
CA LEU A 97 14.37 5.56 -12.47
C LEU A 97 13.23 6.54 -12.79
N LEU A 98 13.51 7.84 -12.93
CA LEU A 98 12.46 8.83 -13.20
C LEU A 98 11.87 8.59 -14.59
N LEU A 99 12.71 8.34 -15.59
CA LEU A 99 12.25 8.02 -16.94
C LEU A 99 11.46 6.72 -16.97
N LEU A 100 11.91 5.67 -16.27
CA LEU A 100 11.14 4.42 -16.11
C LEU A 100 9.75 4.71 -15.53
N LEU A 101 9.68 5.45 -14.42
CA LEU A 101 8.43 5.79 -13.74
C LEU A 101 7.49 6.61 -14.62
N ILE A 102 8.00 7.58 -15.39
CA ILE A 102 7.19 8.35 -16.34
C ILE A 102 6.62 7.42 -17.41
N LEU A 103 7.47 6.59 -18.02
CA LEU A 103 7.08 5.73 -19.14
C LEU A 103 5.99 4.73 -18.73
N VAL A 104 6.19 4.03 -17.62
CA VAL A 104 5.21 3.06 -17.10
C VAL A 104 3.96 3.75 -16.56
N SER A 105 4.07 4.95 -15.99
CA SER A 105 2.91 5.72 -15.53
C SER A 105 2.06 6.21 -16.68
N VAL A 106 2.65 6.61 -17.81
CA VAL A 106 1.91 6.97 -19.03
C VAL A 106 1.17 5.75 -19.58
N ALA A 107 1.85 4.61 -19.70
CA ALA A 107 1.20 3.37 -20.12
C ALA A 107 0.06 2.97 -19.16
N GLY A 108 0.32 3.04 -17.85
CA GLY A 108 -0.64 2.77 -16.80
C GLY A 108 -1.84 3.71 -16.83
N ALA A 109 -1.61 5.00 -17.04
CA ALA A 109 -2.65 6.02 -17.18
C ALA A 109 -3.59 5.69 -18.34
N VAL A 110 -3.04 5.35 -19.51
CA VAL A 110 -3.81 5.00 -20.70
C VAL A 110 -4.64 3.75 -20.45
N VAL A 111 -4.02 2.66 -19.99
CA VAL A 111 -4.72 1.40 -19.72
C VAL A 111 -5.77 1.59 -18.62
N GLY A 112 -5.45 2.36 -17.59
CA GLY A 112 -6.34 2.68 -16.49
C GLY A 112 -7.57 3.48 -16.94
N ALA A 113 -7.35 4.52 -17.76
CA ALA A 113 -8.41 5.30 -18.36
C ALA A 113 -9.33 4.44 -19.25
N LEU A 114 -8.75 3.59 -20.12
CA LEU A 114 -9.52 2.66 -20.95
C LEU A 114 -10.34 1.69 -20.09
N TYR A 115 -9.74 1.16 -19.02
CA TYR A 115 -10.45 0.29 -18.08
C TYR A 115 -11.64 1.01 -17.40
N GLY A 116 -11.45 2.26 -16.98
CA GLY A 116 -12.52 3.10 -16.43
C GLY A 116 -13.67 3.37 -17.40
N ILE A 117 -13.37 3.56 -18.69
CA ILE A 117 -14.38 3.77 -19.74
C ILE A 117 -15.17 2.48 -20.02
N PHE A 118 -14.48 1.36 -20.25
CA PHE A 118 -15.12 0.13 -20.74
C PHE A 118 -15.66 -0.76 -19.61
N SER A 119 -15.25 -0.53 -18.36
CA SER A 119 -15.68 -1.30 -17.20
C SER A 119 -16.49 -0.44 -16.23
N MET A 120 -17.56 0.20 -16.70
CA MET A 120 -18.39 1.12 -15.89
C MET A 120 -19.04 0.49 -14.65
N GLY A 121 -19.13 -0.85 -14.58
CA GLY A 121 -19.57 -1.59 -13.38
C GLY A 121 -18.44 -1.96 -12.41
N SER A 122 -17.21 -1.50 -12.66
CA SER A 122 -16.05 -1.86 -11.85
C SER A 122 -15.97 -1.06 -10.55
N ARG A 123 -15.47 -1.69 -9.48
CA ARG A 123 -15.20 -1.08 -8.16
C ARG A 123 -14.18 0.07 -8.18
N VAL A 124 -13.62 0.36 -9.37
CA VAL A 124 -12.84 1.56 -9.68
C VAL A 124 -13.64 2.83 -9.43
N ASN A 125 -14.95 2.83 -9.67
CA ASN A 125 -15.77 3.99 -9.39
C ASN A 125 -15.68 4.33 -7.90
N ARG A 126 -15.22 5.55 -7.57
CA ARG A 126 -14.87 6.06 -6.22
C ARG A 126 -13.46 5.76 -5.73
N ALA A 127 -12.51 5.50 -6.63
CA ALA A 127 -11.11 5.31 -6.26
C ALA A 127 -10.53 6.59 -5.66
N ASP A 128 -10.93 7.76 -6.16
CA ASP A 128 -10.65 9.09 -5.61
C ASP A 128 -10.99 9.23 -4.12
N ALA A 129 -12.24 8.96 -3.73
CA ALA A 129 -12.73 9.09 -2.36
C ALA A 129 -12.03 8.10 -1.42
N LYS A 130 -11.79 6.87 -1.88
CA LYS A 130 -11.00 5.87 -1.15
C LYS A 130 -9.55 6.33 -0.97
N THR A 131 -8.95 6.87 -2.02
CA THR A 131 -7.57 7.37 -1.97
C THR A 131 -7.44 8.56 -1.01
N LEU A 132 -8.40 9.48 -1.01
CA LEU A 132 -8.47 10.59 -0.04
C LEU A 132 -8.67 10.10 1.40
N ALA A 133 -9.49 9.07 1.61
CA ALA A 133 -9.62 8.44 2.91
C ALA A 133 -8.31 7.78 3.35
N GLY A 134 -7.60 7.11 2.43
CA GLY A 134 -6.26 6.54 2.65
C GLY A 134 -5.21 7.58 3.00
N PHE A 135 -5.21 8.71 2.29
CA PHE A 135 -4.36 9.86 2.58
C PHE A 135 -4.61 10.44 3.97
N SER A 136 -5.89 10.63 4.32
CA SER A 136 -6.29 11.18 5.62
C SER A 136 -5.96 10.22 6.76
N ALA A 137 -6.21 8.91 6.58
CA ALA A 137 -5.83 7.88 7.55
C ALA A 137 -4.31 7.79 7.72
N GLY A 138 -3.55 7.87 6.62
CA GLY A 138 -2.10 7.91 6.64
C GLY A 138 -1.55 9.12 7.39
N TRP A 139 -2.14 10.30 7.21
CA TRP A 139 -1.80 11.50 7.98
C TRP A 139 -2.05 11.32 9.48
N LEU A 140 -3.23 10.85 9.85
CA LEU A 140 -3.57 10.62 11.26
C LEU A 140 -2.65 9.58 11.91
N ALA A 141 -2.30 8.51 11.19
CA ALA A 141 -1.33 7.53 11.65
C ALA A 141 0.09 8.14 11.77
N ALA A 142 0.50 8.95 10.79
CA ALA A 142 1.80 9.64 10.82
C ALA A 142 1.91 10.64 11.98
N LEU A 143 0.82 11.31 12.37
CA LEU A 143 0.79 12.16 13.56
C LEU A 143 1.04 11.35 14.84
N VAL A 144 0.51 10.13 14.93
CA VAL A 144 0.82 9.23 16.06
C VAL A 144 2.31 8.85 16.05
N TYR A 145 2.90 8.60 14.88
CA TYR A 145 4.35 8.42 14.77
C TYR A 145 5.12 9.64 15.30
N LEU A 146 4.76 10.86 14.90
CA LEU A 146 5.43 12.08 15.38
C LEU A 146 5.35 12.23 16.91
N LEU A 147 4.20 11.91 17.49
CA LEU A 147 4.03 11.94 18.94
C LEU A 147 4.93 10.91 19.63
N LEU A 148 5.01 9.69 19.09
CA LEU A 148 5.87 8.64 19.63
C LEU A 148 7.36 8.99 19.47
N SER A 149 7.79 9.45 18.30
CA SER A 149 9.18 9.81 18.04
C SER A 149 9.65 11.01 18.85
N SER A 150 8.74 11.89 19.27
CA SER A 150 9.06 12.98 20.21
C SER A 150 9.27 12.51 21.66
N ALA A 151 8.73 11.34 22.02
CA ALA A 151 8.71 10.83 23.40
C ALA A 151 9.70 9.68 23.64
N THR A 152 10.17 9.02 22.59
CA THR A 152 11.06 7.87 22.67
C THR A 152 12.26 8.00 21.73
N ASP A 153 13.35 7.31 22.05
CA ASP A 153 14.49 7.14 21.14
C ASP A 153 14.09 6.45 19.82
N ALA A 154 15.06 6.26 18.94
CA ALA A 154 14.89 5.64 17.61
C ALA A 154 14.02 4.37 17.66
N ILE A 155 12.84 4.45 17.04
CA ILE A 155 11.86 3.36 16.99
C ILE A 155 12.30 2.37 15.89
N PRO A 156 12.48 1.07 16.20
CA PRO A 156 12.77 0.07 15.19
C PRO A 156 11.70 0.01 14.10
N ILE A 157 12.12 -0.15 12.84
CA ILE A 157 11.21 -0.19 11.68
C ILE A 157 10.10 -1.23 11.82
N SER A 158 10.40 -2.39 12.40
CA SER A 158 9.43 -3.46 12.64
C SER A 158 8.32 -3.03 13.59
N ILE A 159 8.65 -2.32 14.67
CA ILE A 159 7.69 -1.80 15.65
C ILE A 159 6.87 -0.67 15.01
N MET A 160 7.54 0.23 14.29
CA MET A 160 6.87 1.34 13.62
C MET A 160 5.81 0.83 12.63
N VAL A 161 6.17 -0.10 11.73
CA VAL A 161 5.22 -0.67 10.77
C VAL A 161 4.15 -1.52 11.46
N ALA A 162 4.49 -2.28 12.50
CA ALA A 162 3.52 -3.06 13.28
C ALA A 162 2.45 -2.20 13.96
N LEU A 163 2.76 -0.94 14.28
CA LEU A 163 1.81 0.01 14.86
C LEU A 163 1.07 0.81 13.78
N LEU A 164 1.80 1.39 12.82
CA LEU A 164 1.23 2.31 11.84
C LEU A 164 0.33 1.61 10.83
N CYS A 165 0.67 0.40 10.39
CA CYS A 165 -0.16 -0.33 9.44
C CYS A 165 -1.57 -0.60 9.96
N PRO A 166 -1.77 -1.28 11.11
CA PRO A 166 -3.12 -1.54 11.60
C PRO A 166 -3.85 -0.25 11.98
N LEU A 167 -3.16 0.76 12.53
CA LEU A 167 -3.76 2.06 12.82
C LEU A 167 -4.30 2.72 11.56
N THR A 168 -3.50 2.77 10.50
CA THR A 168 -3.93 3.31 9.18
C THR A 168 -5.13 2.53 8.66
N GLY A 169 -5.12 1.20 8.75
CA GLY A 169 -6.22 0.35 8.31
C GLY A 169 -7.53 0.61 9.08
N ILE A 170 -7.47 0.69 10.41
CA ILE A 170 -8.65 0.98 11.25
C ILE A 170 -9.21 2.36 10.94
N LEU A 171 -8.35 3.38 10.88
CA LEU A 171 -8.76 4.74 10.55
C LEU A 171 -9.37 4.84 9.15
N TYR A 172 -8.75 4.17 8.18
CA TYR A 172 -9.27 4.07 6.82
C TYR A 172 -10.67 3.49 6.79
N VAL A 173 -10.90 2.32 7.41
CA VAL A 173 -12.22 1.67 7.44
C VAL A 173 -13.26 2.55 8.12
N ALA A 174 -12.89 3.29 9.16
CA ALA A 174 -13.79 4.22 9.84
C ALA A 174 -14.16 5.44 8.95
N MET A 175 -13.22 5.93 8.13
CA MET A 175 -13.38 7.17 7.36
C MET A 175 -14.02 6.95 5.98
N VAL A 176 -13.72 5.83 5.31
CA VAL A 176 -14.14 5.55 3.92
C VAL A 176 -15.63 5.74 3.68
N PRO A 177 -16.56 5.24 4.52
CA PRO A 177 -17.99 5.44 4.27
C PRO A 177 -18.39 6.92 4.28
N GLY A 178 -17.74 7.74 5.09
CA GLY A 178 -17.95 9.19 5.14
C GLY A 178 -17.41 9.87 3.89
N PHE A 179 -16.18 9.53 3.47
CA PHE A 179 -15.57 10.07 2.26
C PHE A 179 -16.35 9.70 1.00
N ILE A 180 -16.80 8.45 0.88
CA ILE A 180 -17.63 8.02 -0.26
C ILE A 180 -18.95 8.81 -0.31
N LYS A 181 -19.58 9.09 0.83
CA LYS A 181 -20.82 9.90 0.88
C LYS A 181 -20.57 11.37 0.54
N LEU A 182 -19.44 11.92 0.95
CA LEU A 182 -19.12 13.35 0.79
C LEU A 182 -18.57 13.67 -0.62
N TYR A 183 -17.84 12.73 -1.22
CA TYR A 183 -17.12 12.89 -2.48
C TYR A 183 -17.57 11.87 -3.53
N ASP A 184 -18.85 11.50 -3.54
CA ASP A 184 -19.39 10.56 -4.53
C ASP A 184 -19.24 11.17 -5.95
N ASN A 185 -18.26 10.68 -6.72
CA ASN A 185 -17.90 11.11 -8.08
C ASN A 185 -17.11 12.43 -8.18
N LEU A 186 -16.06 12.64 -7.37
CA LEU A 186 -15.15 13.78 -7.56
C LEU A 186 -14.47 13.70 -8.95
N LEU A 187 -14.10 12.49 -9.39
CA LEU A 187 -13.60 12.19 -10.72
C LEU A 187 -14.59 11.33 -11.52
N PRO A 188 -14.63 11.48 -12.87
CA PRO A 188 -15.32 10.52 -13.70
C PRO A 188 -14.62 9.15 -13.66
N PRO A 189 -15.28 8.04 -14.04
CA PRO A 189 -14.68 6.70 -14.04
C PRO A 189 -13.35 6.59 -14.79
N LEU A 190 -13.17 7.40 -15.84
CA LEU A 190 -11.92 7.55 -16.57
C LEU A 190 -10.79 8.06 -15.67
N GLY A 191 -11.06 9.09 -14.87
CA GLY A 191 -10.10 9.71 -13.96
C GLY A 191 -9.71 8.77 -12.82
N ASP A 192 -10.68 8.05 -12.24
CA ASP A 192 -10.42 7.02 -11.23
C ASP A 192 -9.53 5.90 -11.79
N GLY A 193 -9.88 5.40 -12.99
CA GLY A 193 -9.10 4.37 -13.67
C GLY A 193 -7.67 4.83 -13.96
N LEU A 194 -7.51 6.06 -14.46
CA LEU A 194 -6.20 6.67 -14.72
C LEU A 194 -5.36 6.75 -13.44
N MET A 195 -5.93 7.27 -12.35
CA MET A 195 -5.24 7.45 -11.08
C MET A 195 -4.74 6.12 -10.53
N VAL A 196 -5.60 5.08 -10.52
CA VAL A 196 -5.21 3.73 -10.10
C VAL A 196 -4.14 3.16 -11.03
N GLY A 197 -4.30 3.34 -12.34
CA GLY A 197 -3.34 2.88 -13.34
C GLY A 197 -1.93 3.46 -13.12
N VAL A 198 -1.84 4.77 -12.88
CA VAL A 198 -0.57 5.46 -12.58
C VAL A 198 0.05 4.91 -11.30
N GLY A 199 -0.69 4.91 -10.19
CA GLY A 199 -0.11 4.51 -8.91
C GLY A 199 0.30 3.04 -8.86
N VAL A 200 -0.49 2.14 -9.43
CA VAL A 200 -0.13 0.72 -9.51
C VAL A 200 1.08 0.50 -10.42
N SER A 201 1.15 1.17 -11.58
CA SER A 201 2.27 1.01 -12.51
C SER A 201 3.58 1.52 -11.92
N ALA A 202 3.54 2.68 -11.27
CA ALA A 202 4.69 3.22 -10.55
C ALA A 202 5.16 2.26 -9.46
N PHE A 203 4.24 1.69 -8.66
CA PHE A 203 4.59 0.72 -7.62
C PHE A 203 5.23 -0.55 -8.19
N ILE A 204 4.67 -1.13 -9.27
CA ILE A 204 5.25 -2.33 -9.91
C ILE A 204 6.65 -2.03 -10.44
N ALA A 205 6.85 -0.90 -11.11
CA ALA A 205 8.15 -0.52 -11.63
C ALA A 205 9.17 -0.27 -10.51
N LEU A 206 8.77 0.34 -9.39
CA LEU A 206 9.61 0.46 -8.20
C LEU A 206 10.02 -0.91 -7.65
N CYS A 207 9.09 -1.86 -7.53
CA CYS A 207 9.39 -3.22 -7.10
C CYS A 207 10.43 -3.89 -8.02
N LEU A 208 10.28 -3.74 -9.33
CA LEU A 208 11.22 -4.32 -10.29
C LEU A 208 12.58 -3.62 -10.25
N PHE A 209 12.61 -2.29 -10.12
CA PHE A 209 13.85 -1.53 -9.97
C PHE A 209 14.62 -1.93 -8.71
N VAL A 210 13.93 -2.02 -7.56
CA VAL A 210 14.53 -2.47 -6.30
C VAL A 210 15.06 -3.91 -6.44
N MET A 211 14.30 -4.79 -7.10
CA MET A 211 14.72 -6.18 -7.31
C MET A 211 15.96 -6.27 -8.19
N ILE A 212 15.97 -5.63 -9.36
CA ILE A 212 17.11 -5.72 -10.28
C ILE A 212 18.33 -4.99 -9.73
N GLY A 213 18.14 -3.82 -9.10
CA GLY A 213 19.21 -3.06 -8.47
C GLY A 213 19.80 -3.75 -7.24
N SER A 214 19.10 -4.72 -6.63
CA SER A 214 19.68 -5.59 -5.58
C SER A 214 20.56 -6.71 -6.12
N ILE A 215 20.51 -6.98 -7.43
CA ILE A 215 21.31 -7.99 -8.11
C ILE A 215 22.50 -7.35 -8.82
N ASP A 216 22.31 -6.15 -9.37
CA ASP A 216 23.31 -5.42 -10.14
C ASP A 216 23.37 -3.94 -9.70
N ASP A 217 24.39 -3.59 -8.93
CA ASP A 217 24.63 -2.22 -8.46
C ASP A 217 24.82 -1.21 -9.61
N SER A 218 25.27 -1.67 -10.79
CA SER A 218 25.44 -0.79 -11.94
C SER A 218 24.11 -0.21 -12.43
N VAL A 219 23.02 -0.96 -12.29
CA VAL A 219 21.67 -0.52 -12.62
C VAL A 219 21.20 0.57 -11.67
N ALA A 220 21.51 0.44 -10.38
CA ALA A 220 21.10 1.36 -9.33
C ALA A 220 21.90 2.67 -9.32
N GLY A 221 23.20 2.61 -9.66
CA GLY A 221 24.08 3.77 -9.75
C GLY A 221 24.05 4.64 -8.49
N PRO A 222 23.67 5.93 -8.56
CA PRO A 222 23.59 6.80 -7.39
C PRO A 222 22.61 6.34 -6.29
N MET A 223 21.69 5.43 -6.62
CA MET A 223 20.64 4.97 -5.70
C MET A 223 21.04 3.71 -4.91
N VAL A 224 22.27 3.20 -5.05
CA VAL A 224 22.75 2.00 -4.33
C VAL A 224 22.54 2.13 -2.82
N ASP A 225 22.85 3.29 -2.22
CA ASP A 225 22.65 3.51 -0.78
C ASP A 225 21.17 3.40 -0.37
N ALA A 226 20.26 3.95 -1.19
CA ALA A 226 18.83 3.85 -0.96
C ALA A 226 18.35 2.38 -1.04
N LEU A 227 18.85 1.62 -2.03
CA LEU A 227 18.53 0.20 -2.16
C LEU A 227 19.06 -0.63 -0.99
N ASN A 228 20.25 -0.32 -0.48
CA ASN A 228 20.80 -0.96 0.72
C ASN A 228 19.95 -0.68 1.95
N VAL A 229 19.48 0.56 2.13
CA VAL A 229 18.52 0.92 3.20
C VAL A 229 17.23 0.12 3.06
N ILE A 230 16.70 -0.02 1.84
CA ILE A 230 15.52 -0.84 1.58
C ILE A 230 15.79 -2.30 1.97
N HIS A 231 16.87 -2.90 1.45
CA HIS A 231 17.18 -4.31 1.67
C HIS A 231 17.38 -4.64 3.16
N ASN A 232 18.03 -3.76 3.91
CA ASN A 232 18.26 -3.95 5.34
C ASN A 232 16.99 -3.82 6.18
N ASN A 233 16.07 -2.93 5.80
CA ASN A 233 14.86 -2.66 6.58
C ASN A 233 13.66 -3.51 6.16
N LEU A 234 13.62 -4.01 4.91
CA LEU A 234 12.47 -4.70 4.34
C LEU A 234 12.06 -5.96 5.14
N PRO A 235 12.98 -6.85 5.57
CA PRO A 235 12.59 -8.03 6.36
C PRO A 235 11.92 -7.65 7.68
N GLY A 236 12.48 -6.66 8.39
CA GLY A 236 11.94 -6.17 9.65
C GLY A 236 10.58 -5.49 9.47
N ALA A 237 10.44 -4.66 8.44
CA ALA A 237 9.17 -4.00 8.10
C ALA A 237 8.08 -5.00 7.73
N VAL A 238 8.39 -5.99 6.88
CA VAL A 238 7.43 -7.03 6.45
C VAL A 238 7.00 -7.88 7.64
N ALA A 239 7.93 -8.30 8.50
CA ALA A 239 7.59 -9.00 9.73
C ALA A 239 6.67 -8.16 10.64
N GLY A 240 7.00 -6.88 10.83
CA GLY A 240 6.18 -5.93 11.58
C GLY A 240 4.78 -5.76 10.99
N GLY A 241 4.67 -5.55 9.68
CA GLY A 241 3.40 -5.39 8.97
C GLY A 241 2.52 -6.63 9.05
N ILE A 242 3.07 -7.82 8.79
CA ILE A 242 2.35 -9.09 8.87
C ILE A 242 1.84 -9.33 10.30
N ILE A 243 2.69 -9.17 11.31
CA ILE A 243 2.33 -9.43 12.70
C ILE A 243 1.33 -8.39 13.19
N GLY A 244 1.63 -7.10 13.04
CA GLY A 244 0.79 -6.01 13.53
C GLY A 244 -0.60 -6.00 12.88
N ALA A 245 -0.64 -6.06 11.55
CA ALA A 245 -1.91 -6.08 10.83
C ALA A 245 -2.65 -7.41 11.05
N GLY A 246 -1.95 -8.55 11.03
CA GLY A 246 -2.56 -9.86 11.26
C GLY A 246 -3.21 -9.97 12.64
N LEU A 247 -2.54 -9.51 13.70
CA LEU A 247 -3.10 -9.45 15.05
C LEU A 247 -4.32 -8.51 15.13
N ALA A 248 -4.26 -7.35 14.48
CA ALA A 248 -5.40 -6.43 14.41
C ALA A 248 -6.60 -7.06 13.67
N GLY A 249 -6.36 -7.80 12.58
CA GLY A 249 -7.40 -8.53 11.85
C GLY A 249 -8.04 -9.64 12.68
N ILE A 250 -7.25 -10.40 13.44
CA ILE A 250 -7.76 -11.41 14.39
C ILE A 250 -8.57 -10.73 15.49
N ALA A 251 -8.05 -9.67 16.09
CA ALA A 251 -8.74 -8.93 17.13
C ALA A 251 -10.09 -8.37 16.62
N SER A 252 -10.11 -7.83 15.41
CA SER A 252 -11.35 -7.37 14.75
C SER A 252 -12.37 -8.51 14.59
N GLY A 253 -11.96 -9.68 14.10
CA GLY A 253 -12.87 -10.82 13.96
C GLY A 253 -13.36 -11.43 15.28
N LEU A 254 -12.62 -11.26 16.37
CA LEU A 254 -13.03 -11.72 17.69
C LEU A 254 -13.95 -10.72 18.41
N LEU A 255 -13.73 -9.42 18.21
CA LEU A 255 -14.37 -8.34 18.96
C LEU A 255 -15.54 -7.69 18.23
N LEU A 256 -15.54 -7.67 16.89
CA LEU A 256 -16.55 -6.99 16.07
C LEU A 256 -17.42 -8.02 15.35
N THR A 257 -18.74 -7.93 15.55
CA THR A 257 -19.73 -8.87 15.01
C THR A 257 -20.05 -8.67 13.54
N ASP A 258 -19.84 -7.45 13.03
CA ASP A 258 -20.17 -7.13 11.66
C ASP A 258 -18.92 -7.19 10.79
N TRP A 259 -19.07 -7.82 9.62
CA TRP A 259 -18.08 -7.76 8.58
C TRP A 259 -18.03 -6.31 8.09
N GLN A 260 -16.91 -5.63 8.32
CA GLN A 260 -16.64 -4.34 7.71
C GLN A 260 -16.33 -4.61 6.23
N ASP A 261 -17.38 -4.86 5.44
CA ASP A 261 -17.28 -5.05 3.99
C ASP A 261 -16.61 -3.81 3.38
N LEU A 262 -15.46 -4.06 2.74
CA LEU A 262 -14.67 -3.13 1.92
C LEU A 262 -15.00 -3.29 0.43
#